data_AF-A0A116N095-F1
#
_entry.id   AF-A0A116N095-F1
#
_cell.length_a   1.000
_cell.length_b   1.000
_cell.length_c   1.000
_cell.angle_alpha   90.00
_cell.angle_beta   90.00
_cell.angle_gamma   90.00
#
_symmetry.space_group_name_H-M   'P 1'
#
loop_
_entity.id
_entity.type
_entity.pdbx_description
1 polymer ?
#
loop_
_entity_poly.entity_id
_entity_poly.type
_entity_poly.pdbx_seq_one_letter_code
_entity_poly.pdbx_strand_id
1 'polypeptide(L)'
;MKNTRTTSQFKLAKRSYRNPDQRLEATFELKERGNAQAPAVVKRTTTTGDEVLFDNLPVGKSYILKETVAPDGYQKIEKEIHIDIGADGAITIQDGGDLVSLDNTDSHLIIVKNLRKGEYPKTGGIGIIPYIALGGVMMLLALAVERRRKNSL
;
A
#
# COMPACT_ATOMS: atom_id res chain seq x y z
N MET A 1 -34.21 -4.72 -27.06
CA MET A 1 -32.97 -4.09 -26.56
C MET A 1 -32.23 -5.14 -25.73
N LYS A 2 -31.01 -5.53 -26.11
CA LYS A 2 -30.19 -6.40 -25.26
C LYS A 2 -29.55 -5.52 -24.19
N ASN A 3 -29.93 -5.73 -22.93
CA ASN A 3 -29.29 -5.07 -21.79
C ASN A 3 -27.90 -5.71 -21.60
N THR A 4 -26.89 -5.19 -22.30
CA THR A 4 -25.51 -5.66 -22.14
C THR A 4 -24.95 -5.04 -20.87
N ARG A 5 -24.78 -5.86 -19.82
CA ARG A 5 -24.09 -5.44 -18.60
C ARG A 5 -22.68 -5.00 -18.99
N THR A 6 -22.34 -3.74 -18.70
CA THR A 6 -20.99 -3.23 -18.90
C THR A 6 -20.12 -3.73 -17.75
N THR A 7 -19.02 -4.39 -18.08
CA THR A 7 -18.05 -4.92 -17.11
C THR A 7 -16.66 -4.35 -17.39
N SER A 8 -15.82 -4.35 -16.36
CA SER A 8 -14.40 -3.97 -16.41
C SER A 8 -13.54 -5.13 -15.87
N GLN A 9 -12.23 -4.94 -15.94
CA GLN A 9 -11.22 -5.87 -15.47
C GLN A 9 -9.98 -5.12 -14.97
N PHE A 10 -9.23 -5.72 -14.06
CA PHE A 10 -7.92 -5.22 -13.67
C PHE A 10 -6.93 -6.36 -13.46
N LYS A 11 -5.65 -6.07 -13.67
CA LYS A 11 -4.54 -6.95 -13.35
C LYS A 11 -4.00 -6.62 -11.96
N LEU A 12 -3.51 -7.63 -11.26
CA LEU A 12 -2.85 -7.49 -9.98
C LEU A 12 -1.42 -8.02 -10.04
N ALA A 13 -0.47 -7.15 -9.73
CA ALA A 13 0.93 -7.47 -9.53
C ALA A 13 1.28 -7.49 -8.05
N LYS A 14 1.76 -8.63 -7.56
CA LYS A 14 2.30 -8.74 -6.20
C LYS A 14 3.81 -8.55 -6.22
N ARG A 15 4.31 -7.58 -5.44
CA ARG A 15 5.74 -7.23 -5.36
C ARG A 15 6.27 -7.09 -3.93
N SER A 16 7.58 -7.09 -3.79
CA SER A 16 8.28 -6.65 -2.57
C SER A 16 8.24 -5.13 -2.46
N TYR A 17 8.08 -4.62 -1.24
CA TYR A 17 8.14 -3.19 -0.96
C TYR A 17 9.54 -2.61 -1.22
N ARG A 18 10.60 -3.35 -0.87
CA ARG A 18 11.99 -2.90 -1.00
C ARG A 18 12.53 -3.05 -2.42
N ASN A 19 12.12 -4.10 -3.12
CA ASN A 19 12.55 -4.39 -4.49
C ASN A 19 11.32 -4.55 -5.40
N PRO A 20 10.91 -3.49 -6.13
CA PRO A 20 9.72 -3.51 -7.00
C PRO A 20 9.77 -4.58 -8.10
N ASP A 21 10.96 -5.03 -8.52
CA ASP A 21 11.10 -6.07 -9.54
C ASP A 21 10.92 -7.48 -8.97
N GLN A 22 11.03 -7.64 -7.65
CA GLN A 22 10.83 -8.92 -7.00
C GLN A 22 9.33 -9.24 -6.90
N ARG A 23 8.87 -10.15 -7.76
CA ARG A 23 7.55 -10.78 -7.70
C ARG A 23 7.40 -11.63 -6.46
N LEU A 24 6.21 -11.61 -5.85
CA LEU A 24 5.89 -12.46 -4.71
C LEU A 24 4.66 -13.30 -5.00
N GLU A 25 4.58 -14.43 -4.30
CA GLU A 25 3.44 -15.32 -4.34
C GLU A 25 2.53 -15.05 -3.15
N ALA A 26 1.27 -14.73 -3.41
CA ALA A 26 0.25 -14.44 -2.42
C ALA A 26 -1.14 -14.80 -2.95
N THR A 27 -2.07 -15.10 -2.05
CA THR A 27 -3.47 -15.35 -2.40
C THR A 27 -4.31 -14.15 -2.00
N PHE A 28 -5.17 -13.72 -2.93
CA PHE A 28 -6.10 -12.62 -2.76
C PHE A 28 -7.53 -13.08 -2.91
N GLU A 29 -8.41 -12.43 -2.17
CA GLU A 29 -9.86 -12.51 -2.31
C GLU A 29 -10.40 -11.14 -2.70
N LEU A 30 -11.25 -11.09 -3.73
CA LEU A 30 -11.97 -9.90 -4.16
C LEU A 30 -13.47 -10.12 -3.96
N LYS A 31 -14.13 -9.18 -3.28
CA LYS A 31 -15.58 -9.20 -3.02
C LYS A 31 -16.23 -7.86 -3.31
N GLU A 32 -17.44 -7.84 -3.88
CA GLU A 32 -18.22 -6.60 -4.03
C GLU A 32 -18.58 -6.03 -2.64
N ARG A 33 -18.28 -4.75 -2.44
CA ARG A 33 -18.54 -4.03 -1.19
C ARG A 33 -20.03 -3.77 -1.04
N GLY A 34 -20.55 -4.01 0.17
CA GLY A 34 -21.97 -3.80 0.48
C GLY A 34 -22.93 -4.86 -0.06
N ASN A 35 -22.42 -5.89 -0.75
CA ASN A 35 -23.20 -7.02 -1.22
C ASN A 35 -22.74 -8.31 -0.51
N ALA A 36 -23.44 -8.69 0.56
CA ALA A 36 -23.04 -9.84 1.37
C ALA A 36 -23.13 -11.17 0.60
N GLN A 37 -24.06 -11.25 -0.36
CA GLN A 37 -24.36 -12.42 -1.18
C GLN A 37 -23.49 -12.52 -2.43
N ALA A 38 -22.73 -11.47 -2.77
CA ALA A 38 -21.80 -11.52 -3.90
C ALA A 38 -20.76 -12.63 -3.68
N PRO A 39 -20.52 -13.49 -4.67
CA PRO A 39 -19.46 -14.48 -4.60
C PRO A 39 -18.10 -13.79 -4.52
N ALA A 40 -17.21 -14.34 -3.71
CA ALA A 40 -15.83 -13.89 -3.65
C ALA A 40 -15.01 -14.56 -4.76
N VAL A 41 -14.13 -13.80 -5.40
CA VAL A 41 -13.19 -14.30 -6.40
C VAL A 41 -11.83 -14.44 -5.75
N VAL A 42 -11.30 -15.66 -5.70
CA VAL A 42 -9.98 -15.95 -5.12
C VAL A 42 -8.97 -16.18 -6.24
N LYS A 43 -7.82 -15.52 -6.16
CA LYS A 43 -6.72 -15.68 -7.12
C LYS A 43 -5.37 -15.73 -6.40
N ARG A 44 -4.42 -16.45 -6.98
CA ARG A 44 -3.04 -16.55 -6.48
C ARG A 44 -2.07 -15.94 -7.48
N THR A 45 -1.22 -15.05 -7.00
CA THR A 45 -0.08 -14.49 -7.74
C THR A 45 1.10 -15.42 -7.65
N THR A 46 2.04 -15.38 -8.60
CA THR A 46 3.21 -16.25 -8.65
C THR A 46 4.51 -15.46 -8.74
N THR A 47 5.61 -16.08 -8.32
CA THR A 47 6.97 -15.51 -8.46
C THR A 47 7.47 -15.52 -9.90
N THR A 48 6.91 -16.40 -10.74
CA THR A 48 7.22 -16.53 -12.17
C THR A 48 5.92 -16.53 -12.97
N GLY A 49 5.86 -15.79 -14.07
CA GLY A 49 4.67 -15.69 -14.92
C GLY A 49 3.96 -14.33 -14.88
N ASP A 50 2.76 -14.31 -15.44
CA ASP A 50 1.98 -13.10 -15.70
C ASP A 50 1.29 -12.54 -14.44
N GLU A 51 0.78 -11.32 -14.57
CA GLU A 51 -0.10 -10.74 -13.56
C GLU A 51 -1.46 -11.42 -13.52
N VAL A 52 -2.06 -11.43 -12.34
CA VAL A 52 -3.37 -12.06 -12.13
C VAL A 52 -4.47 -11.16 -12.67
N LEU A 53 -5.36 -11.70 -13.51
CA LEU A 53 -6.52 -10.99 -14.03
C LEU A 53 -7.76 -11.22 -13.15
N PHE A 54 -8.40 -10.12 -12.74
CA PHE A 54 -9.77 -10.07 -12.23
C PHE A 54 -10.67 -9.45 -13.29
N ASP A 55 -11.64 -10.22 -13.78
CA ASP A 55 -12.49 -9.86 -14.92
C ASP A 55 -13.98 -9.95 -14.56
N ASN A 56 -14.84 -9.57 -15.53
CA ASN A 56 -16.30 -9.57 -15.38
C ASN A 56 -16.80 -8.78 -14.15
N LEU A 57 -16.12 -7.68 -13.82
CA LEU A 57 -16.49 -6.83 -12.70
C LEU A 57 -17.49 -5.77 -13.16
N PRO A 58 -18.73 -5.73 -12.66
CA PRO A 58 -19.66 -4.66 -13.01
C PRO A 58 -19.09 -3.26 -12.75
N VAL A 59 -19.24 -2.37 -13.73
CA VAL A 59 -18.85 -0.96 -13.60
C VAL A 59 -19.80 -0.21 -12.65
N GLY A 60 -19.32 0.90 -12.08
CA GLY A 60 -20.07 1.69 -11.09
C GLY A 60 -20.18 1.02 -9.72
N LYS A 61 -19.25 0.11 -9.39
CA LYS A 61 -19.25 -0.68 -8.14
C LYS A 61 -17.95 -0.54 -7.37
N SER A 62 -18.05 -0.76 -6.07
CA SER A 62 -16.92 -0.79 -5.14
C SER A 62 -16.61 -2.23 -4.74
N TYR A 63 -15.34 -2.53 -4.53
CA TYR A 63 -14.82 -3.84 -4.18
C TYR A 63 -13.87 -3.77 -3.00
N ILE A 64 -13.82 -4.86 -2.25
CA ILE A 64 -12.86 -5.10 -1.18
C ILE A 64 -11.90 -6.19 -1.66
N LEU A 65 -10.63 -5.85 -1.74
CA LEU A 65 -9.53 -6.77 -2.02
C LEU A 65 -8.80 -7.07 -0.71
N LYS A 66 -8.63 -8.36 -0.40
CA LYS A 66 -7.94 -8.85 0.80
C LYS A 66 -6.82 -9.80 0.44
N GLU A 67 -5.65 -9.64 1.07
CA GLU A 67 -4.62 -10.67 1.06
C GLU A 67 -4.99 -11.75 2.09
N THR A 68 -5.35 -12.95 1.62
CA THR A 68 -5.76 -14.06 2.49
C THR A 68 -4.56 -14.89 2.92
N VAL A 69 -3.59 -15.08 2.01
CA VAL A 69 -2.33 -15.78 2.26
C VAL A 69 -1.19 -14.86 1.84
N ALA A 70 -0.40 -14.44 2.83
CA ALA A 70 0.78 -13.61 2.61
C ALA A 70 1.95 -14.43 2.03
N PRO A 71 2.90 -13.80 1.33
CA PRO A 71 4.12 -14.46 0.88
C PRO A 71 5.00 -14.91 2.05
N ASP A 72 5.77 -15.97 1.81
CA ASP A 72 6.71 -16.50 2.80
C ASP A 72 7.78 -15.47 3.20
N GLY A 73 7.92 -15.25 4.51
CA GLY A 73 8.85 -14.26 5.07
C GLY A 73 8.35 -12.81 5.03
N TYR A 74 7.15 -12.56 4.51
CA TYR A 74 6.52 -11.24 4.46
C TYR A 74 5.43 -11.09 5.54
N GLN A 75 5.11 -9.84 5.84
CA GLN A 75 3.98 -9.48 6.71
C GLN A 75 2.69 -9.59 5.92
N LYS A 76 1.63 -10.09 6.55
CA LYS A 76 0.29 -10.12 5.95
C LYS A 76 -0.30 -8.71 5.97
N ILE A 77 -0.90 -8.31 4.86
CA ILE A 77 -1.70 -7.09 4.80
C ILE A 77 -3.05 -7.37 5.48
N GLU A 78 -3.20 -6.95 6.74
CA GLU A 78 -4.46 -7.13 7.49
C GLU A 78 -5.54 -6.11 7.11
N LYS A 79 -5.15 -5.02 6.46
CA LYS A 79 -6.05 -3.95 6.04
C LYS A 79 -6.85 -4.35 4.80
N GLU A 80 -8.14 -4.00 4.79
CA GLU A 80 -8.99 -4.12 3.60
C GLU A 80 -8.60 -3.04 2.58
N ILE A 81 -8.38 -3.45 1.32
CA ILE A 81 -8.08 -2.52 0.24
C ILE A 81 -9.37 -2.23 -0.51
N HIS A 82 -9.77 -0.96 -0.55
CA HIS A 82 -10.98 -0.53 -1.25
C HIS A 82 -10.66 -0.06 -2.68
N ILE A 83 -11.32 -0.68 -3.64
CA ILE A 83 -11.18 -0.40 -5.07
C ILE A 83 -12.54 0.00 -5.62
N ASP A 84 -12.62 1.15 -6.27
CA ASP A 84 -13.81 1.57 -7.01
C ASP A 84 -13.57 1.42 -8.51
N ILE A 85 -14.59 0.91 -9.21
CA ILE A 85 -14.65 0.87 -10.66
C ILE A 85 -15.73 1.85 -11.08
N GLY A 86 -15.33 2.96 -11.70
CA GLY A 86 -16.21 3.99 -12.25
C GLY A 86 -17.15 3.44 -13.31
N ALA A 87 -18.21 4.19 -13.64
CA ALA A 87 -19.16 3.80 -14.69
C ALA A 87 -18.53 3.74 -16.10
N ASP A 88 -17.43 4.47 -16.28
CA ASP A 88 -16.56 4.48 -17.46
C ASP A 88 -15.52 3.33 -17.45
N GLY A 89 -15.49 2.53 -16.39
CA GLY A 89 -14.52 1.44 -16.20
C GLY A 89 -13.22 1.87 -15.53
N ALA A 90 -13.03 3.16 -15.22
CA ALA A 90 -11.83 3.67 -14.56
C ALA A 90 -11.67 3.08 -13.16
N ILE A 91 -10.44 2.72 -12.79
CA ILE A 91 -10.14 2.12 -11.50
C ILE A 91 -9.53 3.18 -10.57
N THR A 92 -10.05 3.28 -9.36
CA THR A 92 -9.51 4.14 -8.31
C THR A 92 -9.33 3.37 -7.02
N ILE A 93 -8.20 3.59 -6.35
CA ILE A 93 -7.90 2.97 -5.05
C ILE A 93 -8.23 3.99 -3.96
N GLN A 94 -9.26 3.72 -3.15
CA GLN A 94 -9.70 4.63 -2.09
C GLN A 94 -8.86 4.48 -0.83
N ASP A 95 -8.42 3.26 -0.52
CA ASP A 95 -7.73 2.98 0.73
C ASP A 95 -6.66 1.89 0.58
N GLY A 96 -5.52 2.28 0.00
CA GLY A 96 -4.39 1.40 -0.27
C GLY A 96 -3.14 1.64 0.59
N GLY A 97 -3.02 2.83 1.19
CA GLY A 97 -1.78 3.27 1.85
C GLY A 97 -0.55 3.22 0.93
N ASP A 98 0.64 3.13 1.53
CA ASP A 98 1.91 3.07 0.78
C ASP A 98 2.15 1.74 0.05
N LEU A 99 1.33 0.73 0.35
CA LEU A 99 1.51 -0.63 -0.12
C LEU A 99 0.77 -0.93 -1.42
N VAL A 100 -0.17 -0.08 -1.83
CA VAL A 100 -0.99 -0.32 -3.02
C VAL A 100 -0.97 0.92 -3.91
N SER A 101 -0.69 0.71 -5.19
CA SER A 101 -0.66 1.79 -6.19
C SER A 101 -1.19 1.28 -7.53
N LEU A 102 -1.65 2.20 -8.38
CA LEU A 102 -1.80 1.92 -9.80
C LEU A 102 -0.44 2.02 -10.48
N ASP A 103 -0.23 1.22 -11.52
CA ASP A 103 0.92 1.39 -12.40
C ASP A 103 0.82 2.72 -13.17
N ASN A 104 1.97 3.34 -13.43
CA ASN A 104 2.03 4.64 -14.10
C ASN A 104 1.80 4.54 -15.62
N THR A 105 1.93 3.33 -16.19
CA THR A 105 1.81 3.08 -17.64
C THR A 105 0.52 2.35 -17.97
N ASP A 106 0.14 1.36 -17.14
CA ASP A 106 -1.12 0.62 -17.27
C ASP A 106 -2.08 0.98 -16.13
N SER A 107 -3.07 1.82 -16.43
CA SER A 107 -4.08 2.25 -15.45
C SER A 107 -5.01 1.13 -14.95
N HIS A 108 -4.95 -0.07 -15.56
CA HIS A 108 -5.67 -1.26 -15.10
C HIS A 108 -4.76 -2.25 -14.36
N LEU A 109 -3.51 -1.89 -14.08
CA LEU A 109 -2.60 -2.69 -13.28
C LEU A 109 -2.50 -2.13 -11.86
N ILE A 110 -3.02 -2.89 -10.90
CA ILE A 110 -2.85 -2.62 -9.47
C ILE A 110 -1.59 -3.34 -8.97
N ILE A 111 -0.67 -2.60 -8.37
CA ILE A 111 0.53 -3.13 -7.75
C ILE A 111 0.32 -3.17 -6.23
N VAL A 112 0.45 -4.37 -5.64
CA VAL A 112 0.37 -4.61 -4.19
C VAL A 112 1.74 -5.04 -3.66
N LYS A 113 2.31 -4.26 -2.75
CA LYS A 113 3.63 -4.45 -2.15
C LYS A 113 3.52 -5.03 -0.75
N ASN A 114 4.40 -5.98 -0.39
CA ASN A 114 4.53 -6.43 1.01
C ASN A 114 5.90 -6.08 1.58
N LEU A 115 5.89 -5.79 2.87
CA LEU A 115 7.07 -5.61 3.71
C LEU A 115 7.54 -6.97 4.24
N ARG A 116 8.86 -7.18 4.32
CA ARG A 116 9.36 -8.37 5.04
C ARG A 116 9.03 -8.26 6.53
N LYS A 117 8.93 -9.40 7.22
CA LYS A 117 8.76 -9.39 8.68
C LYS A 117 9.87 -8.58 9.35
N GLY A 118 9.49 -7.65 10.22
CA GLY A 118 10.41 -6.74 10.90
C GLY A 118 10.81 -5.47 10.12
N GLU A 119 10.37 -5.33 8.86
CA GLU A 119 10.48 -4.06 8.14
C GLU A 119 9.30 -3.14 8.45
N TYR A 120 9.59 -1.86 8.59
CA TYR A 120 8.58 -0.82 8.64
C TYR A 120 8.63 -0.01 7.35
N PRO A 121 7.48 0.48 6.84
CA PRO A 121 7.50 1.44 5.74
C PRO A 121 8.31 2.66 6.20
N LYS A 122 9.08 3.25 5.29
CA LYS A 122 9.89 4.42 5.64
C LYS A 122 8.93 5.56 5.98
N THR A 123 8.78 5.85 7.28
CA THR A 123 7.96 6.97 7.73
C THR A 123 8.61 8.25 7.21
N GLY A 124 7.86 9.04 6.44
CA GLY A 124 8.33 10.30 5.84
C GLY A 124 8.58 11.44 6.83
N GLY A 125 8.93 11.14 8.09
CA GLY A 125 9.25 12.14 9.10
C GLY A 125 10.72 12.53 9.05
N ILE A 126 11.00 13.83 9.18
CA ILE A 126 12.33 14.29 9.58
C ILE A 126 12.62 13.58 10.90
N GLY A 127 13.62 12.70 10.94
CA GLY A 127 13.92 11.87 12.11
C GLY A 127 14.25 12.66 13.38
N ILE A 128 14.95 12.07 14.35
CA ILE A 128 15.23 12.77 15.62
C ILE A 128 16.27 13.91 15.52
N ILE A 129 16.90 14.08 14.36
CA ILE A 129 18.00 15.04 14.10
C ILE A 129 17.68 16.49 14.54
N PRO A 130 16.54 17.11 14.18
CA PRO A 130 16.20 18.45 14.64
C PRO A 130 16.13 18.58 16.17
N TYR A 131 15.70 17.55 16.88
CA TYR A 131 15.62 17.58 18.34
C TYR A 131 17.01 17.47 18.99
N ILE A 132 17.90 16.65 18.45
CA ILE A 132 19.29 16.57 18.90
C ILE A 132 20.00 17.91 18.66
N ALA A 133 19.80 18.52 17.49
CA ALA A 133 20.39 19.82 17.16
C ALA A 133 19.91 20.90 18.15
N LEU A 134 18.61 20.96 18.44
CA LEU A 134 18.06 21.90 19.42
C LEU A 134 18.63 21.66 20.82
N GLY A 135 18.67 20.40 21.27
CA GLY A 135 19.27 20.03 22.56
C GLY A 135 20.74 20.41 22.66
N GLY A 136 21.52 20.18 21.61
CA GLY A 136 22.93 20.58 21.53
C GLY A 136 23.12 22.10 21.61
N VAL A 137 22.28 22.87 20.91
CA VAL A 137 22.31 24.34 20.98
C VAL A 137 21.98 24.83 22.38
N MET A 138 20.95 24.27 23.03
CA MET A 138 20.61 24.62 24.42
C MET A 138 21.76 24.28 25.39
N MET A 139 22.44 23.14 25.20
CA MET A 139 23.57 22.74 26.04
C MET A 139 24.77 23.68 25.89
N LEU A 140 25.09 24.10 24.67
CA LEU A 140 26.16 25.07 24.40
C LEU A 140 25.83 26.46 24.98
N LEU A 141 24.57 26.90 24.87
CA LEU A 141 24.12 28.16 25.49
C LEU A 141 24.24 28.10 27.02
N ALA A 142 23.81 26.99 27.65
CA ALA A 142 23.94 26.82 29.09
C ALA A 142 25.40 26.86 29.55
N LEU A 143 26.30 26.16 28.84
CA LEU A 143 27.74 26.18 29.12
C LEU A 143 28.35 27.58 28.97
N ALA A 144 27.94 28.34 27.95
CA ALA A 144 28.42 29.70 27.74
C ALA A 144 27.97 30.65 28.86
N VAL A 145 26.72 30.52 29.32
CA VAL A 145 26.18 31.28 30.45
C VAL A 145 26.91 30.91 31.75
N GLU A 146 27.17 29.63 32.00
CA GLU A 146 27.86 29.17 33.22
C GLU A 146 29.32 29.65 33.27
N ARG A 147 30.04 29.63 32.14
CA ARG A 147 31.42 30.16 32.05
C ARG A 147 31.46 31.68 32.31
N ARG A 148 30.49 32.45 31.80
CA ARG A 148 30.41 33.89 32.08
C ARG A 148 30.20 34.18 33.56
N ARG A 149 29.34 33.41 34.24
CA ARG A 149 29.08 33.57 35.69
C ARG A 149 30.32 33.28 36.54
N LYS A 150 31.12 32.29 36.18
CA LYS A 150 32.34 31.92 36.93
C LYS A 150 33.49 32.91 36.70
N ASN A 151 33.54 33.58 35.55
CA ASN A 151 34.57 34.57 35.23
C ASN A 151 34.23 36.00 35.73
N SER A 152 33.04 36.22 36.31
CA SER A 152 32.59 37.52 36.83
C SER A 152 32.63 37.63 38.36
N LEU A 153 33.43 36.79 39.02
CA LEU A 153 33.78 36.80 40.44
C LEU A 153 35.31 36.91 40.56
#